data_AF-A0A977PWI5-F1
#
_entry.id   AF-A0A977PWI5-F1
#
_cell.length_a   1.000
_cell.length_b   1.000
_cell.length_c   1.000
_cell.angle_alpha   90.00
_cell.angle_beta   90.00
_cell.angle_gamma   90.00
#
_symmetry.space_group_name_H-M   'P 1'
#
loop_
_entity.id
_entity.type
_entity.pdbx_description
1 polymer ?
#
loop_
_entity_poly.entity_id
_entity_poly.type
_entity_poly.pdbx_seq_one_letter_code
_entity_poly.pdbx_strand_id
1 'polypeptide(L)' 'MLFKAIVCPSCQSTDIVKHGPSGEGKKRYRCRNTECKRCTFILNYT' A
#
# COMPACT_ATOMS: atom_id res chain seq x y z
N MET A 1 -6.51 3.78 -19.91
CA MET A 1 -5.83 4.12 -18.64
C MET A 1 -6.05 2.97 -17.67
N LEU A 2 -5.03 2.19 -17.34
CA LEU A 2 -5.14 1.05 -16.43
C LEU A 2 -4.95 1.55 -14.99
N PHE A 3 -6.04 1.87 -14.29
CA PHE A 3 -5.98 2.22 -12.87
C PHE A 3 -5.81 0.93 -12.07
N LYS A 4 -4.56 0.57 -11.76
CA LYS A 4 -4.31 -0.56 -10.85
C LYS A 4 -4.72 -0.13 -9.44
N ALA A 5 -5.88 -0.60 -9.01
CA ALA A 5 -6.35 -0.40 -7.65
C ALA A 5 -5.31 -0.97 -6.68
N ILE A 6 -4.79 -0.10 -5.81
CA ILE A 6 -3.82 -0.49 -4.80
C ILE A 6 -4.64 -1.10 -3.67
N VAL A 7 -4.48 -2.41 -3.47
CA VAL A 7 -5.14 -3.19 -2.41
C VAL A 7 -4.10 -3.70 -1.43
N CYS A 8 -4.50 -3.86 -0.16
CA CYS A 8 -3.60 -4.37 0.85
C CYS A 8 -3.36 -5.86 0.58
N PRO A 9 -2.12 -6.34 0.47
CA PRO A 9 -1.86 -7.76 0.21
C PRO A 9 -2.30 -8.66 1.38
N SER A 10 -2.51 -8.10 2.58
CA SER A 10 -2.85 -8.88 3.77
C SER A 10 -4.36 -9.01 4.00
N CYS A 11 -5.14 -7.97 3.71
CA CYS A 11 -6.60 -7.98 3.93
C CYS A 11 -7.42 -7.62 2.68
N GLN A 12 -6.77 -7.33 1.55
CA GLN A 12 -7.38 -6.87 0.29
C GLN A 12 -8.20 -5.58 0.40
N SER A 13 -8.14 -4.89 1.54
CA SER A 13 -8.77 -3.59 1.73
C SER A 13 -8.19 -2.56 0.78
N THR A 14 -9.04 -1.69 0.25
CA THR A 14 -8.72 -0.52 -0.56
C THR A 14 -8.42 0.72 0.29
N ASP A 15 -8.58 0.63 1.61
CA ASP A 15 -8.34 1.72 2.55
C ASP A 15 -6.82 1.85 2.82
N ILE A 16 -6.13 2.54 1.92
CA ILE A 16 -4.67 2.59 1.87
C ILE A 16 -4.19 4.02 1.67
N VAL A 17 -3.23 4.42 2.49
CA VAL A 17 -2.61 5.75 2.43
C VAL A 17 -1.14 5.65 2.03
N LYS A 18 -0.64 6.67 1.32
CA LYS A 18 0.79 6.79 1.00
C LYS A 18 1.57 7.05 2.29
N HIS A 19 2.62 6.26 2.51
CA HIS A 19 3.49 6.32 3.68
C HIS A 19 4.91 6.71 3.27
N GLY A 20 5.03 7.86 2.59
CA GLY A 20 6.29 8.39 2.07
C GLY A 20 6.98 7.47 1.05
N PRO A 21 8.08 7.95 0.45
CA PRO A 21 9.01 7.09 -0.27
C PRO A 21 9.90 6.31 0.72
N SER A 22 10.25 5.07 0.37
CA SER A 22 11.38 4.38 0.99
C SER A 22 12.69 5.03 0.56
N GLY A 23 13.79 4.81 1.29
CA GLY A 23 15.11 5.38 0.95
C GLY A 23 15.60 5.07 -0.49
N GLU A 24 15.01 4.06 -1.13
CA GLU A 24 15.26 3.65 -2.51
C GLU A 24 14.31 4.31 -3.55
N GLY A 25 13.56 5.35 -3.17
CA GLY A 25 12.61 6.04 -4.04
C GLY A 25 11.30 5.29 -4.31
N LYS A 26 11.13 4.09 -3.74
CA LYS A 26 9.93 3.27 -3.91
C LYS A 26 8.75 3.83 -3.12
N LYS A 27 7.54 3.78 -3.69
CA LYS A 27 6.32 4.26 -3.02
C LYS A 27 5.89 3.25 -1.94
N ARG A 28 5.91 3.69 -0.68
CA ARG A 28 5.42 2.91 0.44
C ARG A 28 3.97 3.30 0.73
N TYR A 29 3.18 2.30 1.09
CA TYR A 29 1.76 2.41 1.40
C TYR A 29 1.48 1.78 2.75
N ARG A 30 0.44 2.26 3.42
CA ARG A 30 -0.02 1.76 4.70
C ARG A 30 -1.50 1.48 4.64
N CYS A 31 -1.90 0.27 5.00
CA CYS A 31 -3.31 -0.07 5.18
C CYS A 31 -3.84 0.63 6.45
N ARG A 32 -5.01 1.25 6.31
CA ARG A 32 -5.76 1.91 7.40
C ARG A 32 -6.83 1.02 8.03
N ASN A 33 -7.12 -0.13 7.43
CA ASN A 33 -8.05 -1.08 8.00
C ASN A 33 -7.60 -1.49 9.42
N THR A 34 -8.43 -1.28 10.42
CA THR A 34 -8.14 -1.59 11.84
C THR A 34 -8.09 -3.09 12.10
N GLU A 35 -8.82 -3.87 11.31
CA GLU A 35 -8.77 -5.34 11.34
C GLU A 35 -7.43 -5.87 10.78
N CYS A 36 -6.82 -5.11 9.87
CA CYS A 36 -5.49 -5.39 9.35
C CYS A 36 -4.46 -4.77 10.29
N LYS A 37 -3.80 -5.58 11.13
CA LYS A 37 -2.75 -5.12 12.06
C LYS A 37 -1.63 -4.38 11.31
N ARG A 38 -1.77 -3.05 11.18
CA ARG A 38 -0.87 -2.07 10.53
C ARG A 38 0.12 -2.69 9.53
N CYS A 39 -0.38 -3.12 8.37
CA CYS A 39 0.49 -3.57 7.30
C CYS A 39 0.97 -2.38 6.46
N THR A 40 2.29 -2.15 6.44
CA THR A 40 2.93 -1.29 5.43
C THR A 40 3.55 -2.14 4.35
N PHE A 41 3.36 -1.77 3.09
CA PHE A 41 3.90 -2.49 1.93
C PHE A 41 4.44 -1.49 0.91
N ILE A 42 5.39 -1.95 0.09
CA ILE A 42 5.97 -1.15 -0.98
C ILE A 42 5.33 -1.59 -2.28
N LEU A 43 4.80 -0.64 -3.05
CA LEU A 43 4.25 -0.95 -4.35
C LEU A 43 5.34 -0.76 -5.40
N ASN A 44 5.89 -1.87 -5.87
CA ASN A 44 6.87 -1.89 -6.94
C ASN A 44 6.12 -2.20 -8.25
N TYR A 45 6.03 -1.23 -9.15
CA TYR A 45 5.56 -1.48 -10.50
C TYR A 45 6.76 -1.96 -11.30
N THR A 46 6.88 -3.28 -11.50
CA THR A 46 7.77 -3.89 -12.50
C THR A 46 7.22 -3.67 -13.89
#